data_AF-A0A7X0IFK7-F1
#
_entry.id   AF-A0A7X0IFK7-F1
#
_cell.length_a   1.000
_cell.length_b   1.000
_cell.length_c   1.000
_cell.angle_alpha   90.00
_cell.angle_beta   90.00
_cell.angle_gamma   90.00
#
_symmetry.space_group_name_H-M   'P 1'
#
loop_
_entity.id
_entity.type
_entity.pdbx_description
1 polymer ?
#
loop_
_entity_poly.entity_id
_entity_poly.type
_entity_poly.pdbx_seq_one_letter_code
_entity_poly.pdbx_strand_id
1 'polypeptide(L)'
;MRPEPGQVLHFSEDPNIKLFVPHVARTARQQEPYVWAVDAARSPDYWFPRNCPRALAWTTASTTHHDRDRIIGPGCGDRVHAVEYRWLDAMRTVDLYAYRLPATAFEPFGTPVPTAQVATEPVTPLGPPERVGDLLRLHEKAGIHLRVLPNLWPFWDAVTESTLSWSGIRLRNAIPRTRSATEPAQEPVSRPGADSTPPRGTDP
;
A
#
# COMPACT_ATOMS: atom_id res chain seq x y z
N MET A 1 -11.18 -14.95 -2.43
CA MET A 1 -11.17 -15.03 -0.96
C MET A 1 -11.92 -13.84 -0.38
N ARG A 2 -13.08 -14.05 0.23
CA ARG A 2 -13.92 -13.02 0.87
C ARG A 2 -14.54 -13.62 2.14
N PRO A 3 -14.86 -12.82 3.17
CA PRO A 3 -15.58 -13.30 4.34
C PRO A 3 -17.01 -13.72 3.97
N GLU A 4 -17.56 -14.66 4.71
CA GLU A 4 -18.99 -14.97 4.73
C GLU A 4 -19.73 -13.99 5.66
N PRO A 5 -21.07 -13.95 5.65
CA PRO A 5 -21.82 -13.15 6.63
C PRO A 5 -21.37 -13.45 8.07
N GLY A 6 -21.19 -12.39 8.87
CA GLY A 6 -20.71 -12.51 10.26
C GLY A 6 -19.19 -12.71 10.41
N GLN A 7 -18.42 -12.63 9.32
CA GLN A 7 -16.97 -12.79 9.35
C GLN A 7 -16.24 -11.53 8.87
N VAL A 8 -15.03 -11.34 9.39
CA VAL A 8 -14.00 -10.46 8.81
C VAL A 8 -12.74 -11.29 8.58
N LEU A 9 -11.85 -10.84 7.69
CA LEU A 9 -10.64 -11.57 7.34
C LEU A 9 -9.38 -10.89 7.85
N HIS A 10 -8.43 -11.69 8.32
CA HIS A 10 -7.04 -11.29 8.45
C HIS A 10 -6.18 -12.08 7.46
N PHE A 11 -5.29 -11.41 6.74
CA PHE A 11 -4.39 -12.05 5.77
C PHE A 11 -2.96 -12.07 6.32
N SER A 12 -2.32 -13.24 6.32
CA SER A 12 -0.96 -13.44 6.83
C SER A 12 -0.19 -14.47 6.02
N GLU A 13 1.13 -14.36 6.01
CA GLU A 13 2.05 -15.40 5.50
C GLU A 13 2.44 -16.41 6.60
N ASP A 14 2.08 -16.14 7.87
CA ASP A 14 2.23 -17.08 8.98
C ASP A 14 0.96 -17.93 9.10
N PRO A 15 1.02 -19.27 8.91
CA PRO A 15 -0.13 -20.18 9.05
C PRO A 15 -0.37 -20.65 10.49
N ASN A 16 0.46 -20.23 11.45
CA ASN A 16 0.44 -20.79 12.80
C ASN A 16 -0.20 -19.88 13.85
N ILE A 17 -0.75 -18.73 13.46
CA ILE A 17 -1.42 -17.81 14.39
C ILE A 17 -2.64 -18.50 15.01
N LYS A 18 -2.61 -18.71 16.33
CA LYS A 18 -3.72 -19.33 17.09
C LYS A 18 -4.58 -18.31 17.83
N LEU A 19 -3.99 -17.17 18.16
CA LEU A 19 -4.64 -16.08 18.87
C LEU A 19 -4.11 -14.76 18.30
N PHE A 20 -5.00 -13.88 17.90
CA PHE A 20 -4.66 -12.53 17.52
C PHE A 20 -4.72 -11.65 18.76
N VAL A 21 -3.56 -11.18 19.22
CA VAL A 21 -3.49 -10.26 20.36
C VAL A 21 -3.36 -8.83 19.83
N PRO A 22 -4.11 -7.86 20.39
CA PRO A 22 -3.95 -6.47 20.06
C PRO A 22 -2.49 -6.06 20.19
N HIS A 23 -1.94 -5.47 19.13
CA HIS A 23 -0.57 -4.99 19.16
C HIS A 23 -0.51 -3.62 18.50
N VAL A 24 0.40 -2.78 19.02
CA VAL A 24 0.73 -1.52 18.36
C VAL A 24 1.55 -1.89 17.13
N ALA A 25 0.96 -1.76 15.95
CA ALA A 25 1.70 -1.98 14.72
C ALA A 25 2.87 -0.98 14.66
N ARG A 26 4.09 -1.45 14.36
CA ARG A 26 5.31 -0.62 14.22
C ARG A 26 5.17 0.55 13.21
N THR A 27 4.09 0.57 12.42
CA THR A 27 3.77 1.62 11.43
C THR A 27 2.54 2.46 11.79
N ALA A 28 1.93 2.23 12.95
CA ALA A 28 0.77 3.00 13.38
C ALA A 28 1.21 4.40 13.81
N ARG A 29 0.51 5.42 13.31
CA ARG A 29 0.53 6.78 13.90
C ARG A 29 -0.26 6.85 15.20
N GLN A 30 -1.00 5.77 15.53
CA GLN A 30 -1.82 5.64 16.72
C GLN A 30 -1.15 4.74 17.75
N GLN A 31 -1.34 5.09 19.01
CA GLN A 31 -0.70 4.44 20.17
C GLN A 31 -1.47 3.21 20.66
N GLU A 32 -2.73 3.03 20.25
CA GLU A 32 -3.57 1.95 20.75
C GLU A 32 -3.29 0.61 20.04
N PRO A 33 -3.20 -0.50 20.79
CA PRO A 33 -3.01 -1.82 20.24
C PRO A 33 -4.33 -2.34 19.66
N TYR A 34 -4.31 -2.86 18.44
CA TYR A 34 -5.50 -3.45 17.80
C TYR A 34 -5.18 -4.80 17.15
N VAL A 35 -6.19 -5.65 17.07
CA VAL A 35 -6.26 -6.71 16.06
C VAL A 35 -6.87 -6.12 14.81
N TRP A 36 -6.20 -6.30 13.68
CA TRP A 36 -6.63 -5.74 12.39
C TRP A 36 -7.28 -6.81 11.53
N ALA A 37 -8.41 -6.49 10.95
CA ALA A 37 -9.09 -7.31 9.95
C ALA A 37 -9.67 -6.43 8.84
N VAL A 38 -10.22 -7.08 7.82
CA VAL A 38 -10.88 -6.42 6.69
C VAL A 38 -12.20 -7.09 6.34
N ASP A 39 -13.13 -6.26 5.89
CA ASP A 39 -14.39 -6.72 5.35
C ASP A 39 -14.23 -7.31 3.94
N ALA A 40 -15.36 -7.66 3.32
CA ALA A 40 -15.39 -8.09 1.94
C ALA A 40 -14.73 -7.05 1.04
N ALA A 41 -15.21 -5.80 0.98
CA ALA A 41 -14.75 -4.78 0.04
C ALA A 41 -13.24 -4.52 0.08
N ARG A 42 -12.63 -4.56 1.27
CA ARG A 42 -11.21 -4.30 1.54
C ARG A 42 -10.32 -5.53 1.41
N SER A 43 -10.87 -6.75 1.42
CA SER A 43 -10.10 -7.99 1.24
C SER A 43 -9.08 -7.97 0.08
N PRO A 44 -9.38 -7.42 -1.12
CA PRO A 44 -8.44 -7.42 -2.22
C PRO A 44 -7.23 -6.53 -2.01
N ASP A 45 -7.26 -5.59 -1.07
CA ASP A 45 -6.09 -4.76 -0.69
C ASP A 45 -4.95 -5.66 -0.15
N TYR A 46 -5.29 -6.87 0.28
CA TYR A 46 -4.41 -7.80 0.99
C TYR A 46 -4.12 -9.10 0.21
N TRP A 47 -4.54 -9.21 -1.06
CA TRP A 47 -4.14 -10.32 -1.94
C TRP A 47 -2.73 -10.13 -2.53
N PHE A 48 -1.75 -9.90 -1.66
CA PHE A 48 -0.36 -9.65 -2.02
C PHE A 48 0.58 -10.12 -0.90
N PRO A 49 1.86 -10.43 -1.21
CA PRO A 49 2.89 -10.57 -0.18
C PRO A 49 2.87 -9.38 0.77
N ARG A 50 3.04 -9.61 2.06
CA ARG A 50 2.90 -8.62 3.14
C ARG A 50 3.75 -7.37 2.92
N ASN A 51 4.95 -7.55 2.38
CA ASN A 51 5.90 -6.45 2.14
C ASN A 51 5.80 -5.85 0.73
N CYS A 52 4.95 -6.38 -0.15
CA CYS A 52 4.77 -5.83 -1.48
C CYS A 52 4.18 -4.41 -1.41
N PRO A 53 4.87 -3.37 -1.92
CA PRO A 53 4.30 -2.05 -2.07
C PRO A 53 3.19 -2.12 -3.13
N ARG A 54 2.05 -1.53 -2.83
CA ARG A 54 0.89 -1.58 -3.72
C ARG A 54 0.12 -0.28 -3.70
N ALA A 55 -0.23 0.19 -4.89
CA ALA A 55 -1.09 1.33 -5.12
C ALA A 55 -2.44 0.82 -5.61
N LEU A 56 -3.51 1.22 -4.94
CA LEU A 56 -4.86 0.71 -5.19
C LEU A 56 -5.77 1.91 -5.45
N ALA A 57 -6.61 1.82 -6.48
CA ALA A 57 -7.60 2.85 -6.79
C ALA A 57 -8.93 2.21 -7.23
N TRP A 58 -10.05 2.83 -6.86
CA TRP A 58 -11.38 2.38 -7.22
C TRP A 58 -12.37 3.55 -7.33
N THR A 59 -13.45 3.34 -8.10
CA THR A 59 -14.51 4.32 -8.27
C THR A 59 -15.38 4.46 -7.01
N THR A 60 -15.90 5.65 -6.81
CA THR A 60 -16.99 5.95 -5.87
C THR A 60 -18.05 6.78 -6.59
N ALA A 61 -19.14 7.08 -5.89
CA ALA A 61 -20.19 7.97 -6.42
C ALA A 61 -19.68 9.38 -6.81
N SER A 62 -18.54 9.83 -6.27
CA SER A 62 -17.93 11.12 -6.57
C SER A 62 -16.85 11.05 -7.66
N THR A 63 -16.52 9.87 -8.16
CA THR A 63 -15.47 9.71 -9.18
C THR A 63 -15.93 10.25 -10.54
N THR A 64 -15.09 11.05 -11.18
CA THR A 64 -15.34 11.55 -12.53
C THR A 64 -15.02 10.51 -13.60
N HIS A 65 -15.75 10.53 -14.72
CA HIS A 65 -15.45 9.69 -15.88
C HIS A 65 -14.03 9.91 -16.40
N HIS A 66 -13.56 11.17 -16.42
CA HIS A 66 -12.20 11.50 -16.84
C HIS A 66 -11.13 10.78 -16.01
N ASP A 67 -11.21 10.81 -14.67
CA ASP A 67 -10.24 10.12 -13.83
C ASP A 67 -10.36 8.60 -13.89
N ARG A 68 -11.61 8.09 -13.99
CA ARG A 68 -11.84 6.67 -14.20
C ARG A 68 -11.17 6.18 -15.49
N ASP A 69 -11.35 6.88 -16.60
CA ASP A 69 -10.76 6.48 -17.88
C ASP A 69 -9.24 6.71 -17.92
N ARG A 70 -8.73 7.77 -17.29
CA ARG A 70 -7.29 8.06 -17.23
C ARG A 70 -6.53 7.07 -16.35
N ILE A 71 -7.08 6.69 -15.20
CA ILE A 71 -6.37 5.90 -14.18
C ILE A 71 -6.77 4.45 -14.20
N ILE A 72 -8.06 4.12 -14.16
CA ILE A 72 -8.53 2.73 -14.22
C ILE A 72 -8.40 2.22 -15.66
N GLY A 73 -8.87 2.99 -16.64
CA GLY A 73 -8.65 2.69 -18.06
C GLY A 73 -9.68 1.75 -18.69
N PRO A 74 -9.63 1.62 -20.03
CA PRO A 74 -10.52 0.73 -20.78
C PRO A 74 -10.25 -0.75 -20.45
N GLY A 75 -11.27 -1.59 -20.66
CA GLY A 75 -11.20 -3.03 -20.39
C GLY A 75 -11.19 -3.39 -18.90
N CYS A 76 -11.18 -2.39 -18.02
CA CYS A 76 -11.16 -2.54 -16.58
C CYS A 76 -12.56 -2.35 -16.00
N GLY A 77 -12.84 -3.02 -14.88
CA GLY A 77 -14.03 -2.74 -14.07
C GLY A 77 -13.89 -1.40 -13.33
N ASP A 78 -14.23 -1.42 -12.04
CA ASP A 78 -14.24 -0.22 -11.19
C ASP A 78 -13.01 -0.08 -10.30
N ARG A 79 -11.99 -0.91 -10.52
CA ARG A 79 -10.86 -1.03 -9.60
C ARG A 79 -9.58 -1.49 -10.28
N VAL A 80 -8.48 -0.87 -9.89
CA VAL A 80 -7.13 -1.19 -10.35
C VAL A 80 -6.16 -1.27 -9.19
N HIS A 81 -5.29 -2.28 -9.24
CA HIS A 81 -4.15 -2.44 -8.35
C HIS A 81 -2.87 -2.36 -9.15
N ALA A 82 -1.84 -1.76 -8.58
CA ALA A 82 -0.52 -1.68 -9.20
C ALA A 82 0.56 -2.12 -8.20
N VAL A 83 1.53 -2.88 -8.72
CA VAL A 83 2.75 -3.32 -8.05
C VAL A 83 3.94 -3.13 -8.99
N GLU A 84 5.16 -3.36 -8.50
CA GLU A 84 6.37 -3.29 -9.33
C GLU A 84 6.76 -4.67 -9.89
N TYR A 85 7.41 -4.71 -11.07
CA TYR A 85 7.86 -5.96 -11.71
C TYR A 85 8.63 -6.89 -10.81
N ARG A 86 9.51 -6.36 -9.95
CA ARG A 86 10.32 -7.15 -9.02
C ARG A 86 9.50 -7.95 -7.99
N TRP A 87 8.20 -7.67 -7.84
CA TRP A 87 7.31 -8.41 -6.95
C TRP A 87 6.52 -9.51 -7.64
N LEU A 88 6.62 -9.66 -8.97
CA LEU A 88 5.79 -10.60 -9.72
C LEU A 88 6.04 -12.06 -9.32
N ASP A 89 7.30 -12.45 -9.12
CA ASP A 89 7.61 -13.81 -8.67
C ASP A 89 7.09 -14.06 -7.26
N ALA A 90 7.29 -13.11 -6.34
CA ALA A 90 6.74 -13.19 -4.98
C ALA A 90 5.20 -13.28 -4.99
N MET A 91 4.51 -12.55 -5.88
CA MET A 91 3.06 -12.65 -6.06
C MET A 91 2.61 -14.06 -6.50
N ARG A 92 3.42 -14.75 -7.31
CA ARG A 92 3.10 -16.08 -7.83
C ARG A 92 3.39 -17.20 -6.83
N THR A 93 4.38 -17.01 -5.97
CA THR A 93 4.91 -18.08 -5.10
C THR A 93 4.59 -17.90 -3.62
N VAL A 94 4.03 -16.76 -3.20
CA VAL A 94 3.75 -16.52 -1.78
C VAL A 94 2.69 -17.48 -1.26
N ASP A 95 2.95 -18.03 -0.08
CA ASP A 95 1.97 -18.76 0.70
C ASP A 95 1.18 -17.79 1.57
N LEU A 96 0.11 -17.25 1.01
CA LEU A 96 -0.80 -16.36 1.71
C LEU A 96 -1.98 -17.13 2.30
N TYR A 97 -2.31 -16.81 3.55
CA TYR A 97 -3.40 -17.42 4.30
C TYR A 97 -4.44 -16.38 4.72
N ALA A 98 -5.71 -16.78 4.71
CA ALA A 98 -6.83 -16.01 5.24
C ALA A 98 -7.34 -16.66 6.54
N TYR A 99 -7.38 -15.87 7.59
CA TYR A 99 -7.99 -16.20 8.87
C TYR A 99 -9.38 -15.60 8.93
N ARG A 100 -10.38 -16.44 9.19
CA ARG A 100 -11.77 -16.00 9.42
C ARG A 100 -11.94 -15.66 10.88
N LEU A 101 -12.32 -14.43 11.18
CA LEU A 101 -12.51 -13.91 12.53
C LEU A 101 -13.99 -13.52 12.74
N PRO A 102 -14.55 -13.66 13.95
CA PRO A 102 -15.93 -13.29 14.24
C PRO A 102 -16.12 -11.78 14.11
N ALA A 103 -16.98 -11.33 13.19
CA ALA A 103 -17.20 -9.90 12.96
C ALA A 103 -17.74 -9.16 14.19
N THR A 104 -18.45 -9.86 15.08
CA THR A 104 -19.00 -9.29 16.32
C THR A 104 -17.95 -8.79 17.30
N ALA A 105 -16.68 -9.19 17.14
CA ALA A 105 -15.57 -8.71 17.95
C ALA A 105 -14.92 -7.45 17.37
N PHE A 106 -15.34 -6.98 16.19
CA PHE A 106 -14.69 -5.91 15.46
C PHE A 106 -15.63 -4.73 15.23
N GLU A 107 -15.03 -3.54 15.24
CA GLU A 107 -15.68 -2.30 14.88
C GLU A 107 -15.03 -1.68 13.63
N PRO A 108 -15.80 -0.98 12.78
CA PRO A 108 -15.25 -0.26 11.63
C PRO A 108 -14.23 0.80 12.05
N PHE A 109 -13.12 0.88 11.32
CA PHE A 109 -12.03 1.78 11.62
C PHE A 109 -11.59 2.57 10.38
N GLY A 110 -11.40 3.89 10.57
CA GLY A 110 -10.97 4.84 9.55
C GLY A 110 -12.06 5.87 9.21
N THR A 111 -11.64 7.10 8.94
CA THR A 111 -12.51 8.23 8.57
C THR A 111 -12.04 8.84 7.25
N PRO A 112 -12.96 9.41 6.44
CA PRO A 112 -14.41 9.48 6.62
C PRO A 112 -15.15 8.18 6.27
N VAL A 113 -14.49 7.24 5.59
CA VAL A 113 -15.01 5.92 5.26
C VAL A 113 -14.10 4.87 5.90
N PRO A 114 -14.64 3.86 6.62
CA PRO A 114 -13.84 2.80 7.19
C PRO A 114 -13.02 2.05 6.15
N THR A 115 -11.73 1.83 6.46
CA THR A 115 -10.79 1.10 5.59
C THR A 115 -10.28 -0.19 6.23
N ALA A 116 -10.62 -0.40 7.51
CA ALA A 116 -10.29 -1.60 8.27
C ALA A 116 -11.39 -1.91 9.28
N GLN A 117 -11.25 -3.06 9.92
CA GLN A 117 -12.02 -3.50 11.08
C GLN A 117 -11.03 -3.74 12.22
N VAL A 118 -11.30 -3.23 13.42
CA VAL A 118 -10.40 -3.37 14.58
C VAL A 118 -11.09 -3.99 15.77
N ALA A 119 -10.36 -4.82 16.51
CA ALA A 119 -10.74 -5.28 17.84
C ALA A 119 -9.69 -4.83 18.86
N THR A 120 -10.14 -4.41 20.04
CA THR A 120 -9.30 -4.01 21.18
C THR A 120 -8.99 -5.17 22.12
N GLU A 121 -9.64 -6.32 21.93
CA GLU A 121 -9.46 -7.53 22.72
C GLU A 121 -8.82 -8.65 21.89
N PRO A 122 -8.20 -9.66 22.53
CA PRO A 122 -7.72 -10.84 21.83
C PRO A 122 -8.83 -11.59 21.09
N VAL A 123 -8.54 -12.03 19.86
CA VAL A 123 -9.50 -12.72 18.99
C VAL A 123 -8.98 -14.09 18.58
N THR A 124 -9.75 -15.12 18.87
CA THR A 124 -9.51 -16.48 18.37
C THR A 124 -10.15 -16.66 16.99
N PRO A 125 -9.43 -17.19 15.99
CA PRO A 125 -10.01 -17.50 14.68
C PRO A 125 -11.16 -18.51 14.76
N LEU A 126 -12.12 -18.39 13.84
CA LEU A 126 -13.26 -19.31 13.73
C LEU A 126 -12.86 -20.72 13.27
N GLY A 127 -11.66 -20.88 12.74
CA GLY A 127 -11.15 -22.14 12.23
C GLY A 127 -9.68 -22.05 11.81
N PRO A 128 -9.11 -23.14 11.26
CA PRO A 128 -7.77 -23.11 10.70
C PRO A 128 -7.68 -22.11 9.53
N PRO A 129 -6.51 -21.51 9.28
CA PRO A 129 -6.33 -20.61 8.15
C PRO A 129 -6.52 -21.32 6.81
N GLU A 130 -7.17 -20.63 5.87
CA GLU A 130 -7.39 -21.10 4.52
C GLU A 130 -6.31 -20.54 3.58
N ARG A 131 -5.73 -21.39 2.72
CA ARG A 131 -4.82 -20.89 1.67
C ARG A 131 -5.60 -20.00 0.71
N VAL A 132 -5.08 -18.80 0.46
CA VAL A 132 -5.69 -17.85 -0.49
C VAL A 132 -5.60 -18.36 -1.94
N GLY A 133 -4.52 -19.08 -2.26
CA GLY A 133 -4.28 -19.68 -3.58
C GLY A 133 -3.71 -18.68 -4.57
N ASP A 134 -4.06 -18.83 -5.85
CA ASP A 134 -3.53 -18.00 -6.94
C ASP A 134 -4.06 -16.55 -6.85
N LEU A 135 -3.15 -15.64 -6.49
CA LEU A 135 -3.47 -14.22 -6.34
C LEU A 135 -3.84 -13.56 -7.67
N LEU A 136 -3.23 -13.96 -8.79
CA LEU A 136 -3.56 -13.41 -10.11
C LEU A 136 -4.97 -13.84 -10.54
N ARG A 137 -5.29 -15.13 -10.35
CA ARG A 137 -6.63 -15.67 -10.60
C ARG A 137 -7.70 -14.99 -9.73
N LEU A 138 -7.37 -14.63 -8.49
CA LEU A 138 -8.29 -13.87 -7.63
C LEU A 138 -8.57 -12.46 -8.15
N HIS A 139 -7.55 -11.76 -8.62
CA HIS A 139 -7.71 -10.45 -9.25
C HIS A 139 -8.57 -10.53 -10.51
N GLU A 140 -8.27 -11.48 -11.40
CA GLU A 140 -9.02 -11.74 -12.63
C GLU A 140 -10.50 -12.03 -12.33
N LYS A 141 -10.79 -12.99 -11.45
CA LYS A 141 -12.18 -13.33 -11.07
C LYS A 141 -12.93 -12.17 -10.43
N ALA A 142 -12.22 -11.26 -9.76
CA ALA A 142 -12.81 -10.07 -9.16
C ALA A 142 -12.98 -8.91 -10.15
N GLY A 143 -12.57 -9.05 -11.41
CA GLY A 143 -12.56 -7.95 -12.39
C GLY A 143 -11.59 -6.82 -12.01
N ILE A 144 -10.60 -7.11 -11.16
CA ILE A 144 -9.62 -6.13 -10.70
C ILE A 144 -8.38 -6.25 -11.56
N HIS A 145 -8.02 -5.17 -12.23
CA HIS A 145 -6.80 -5.15 -13.04
C HIS A 145 -5.57 -5.06 -12.13
N LEU A 146 -4.62 -5.96 -12.35
CA LEU A 146 -3.31 -5.89 -11.72
C LEU A 146 -2.28 -5.38 -12.73
N ARG A 147 -1.81 -4.15 -12.51
CA ARG A 147 -0.73 -3.53 -13.28
C ARG A 147 0.61 -3.86 -12.64
N VAL A 148 1.56 -4.19 -13.50
CA VAL A 148 2.94 -4.42 -13.10
C VAL A 148 3.79 -3.34 -13.75
N LEU A 149 4.39 -2.49 -12.93
CA LEU A 149 5.06 -1.26 -13.36
C LEU A 149 6.57 -1.32 -13.09
N PRO A 150 7.41 -0.61 -13.86
CA PRO A 150 8.83 -0.48 -13.53
C PRO A 150 9.06 0.35 -12.26
N ASN A 151 8.17 1.31 -11.97
CA ASN A 151 8.20 2.15 -10.77
C ASN A 151 6.76 2.58 -10.42
N LEU A 152 6.38 2.50 -9.14
CA LEU A 152 5.01 2.80 -8.69
C LEU A 152 4.68 4.29 -8.63
N TRP A 153 5.67 5.16 -8.45
CA TRP A 153 5.43 6.55 -8.05
C TRP A 153 4.69 7.40 -9.09
N PRO A 154 4.99 7.33 -10.41
CA PRO A 154 4.23 8.08 -11.39
C PRO A 154 2.73 7.70 -11.40
N PHE A 155 2.43 6.42 -11.20
CA PHE A 155 1.05 5.97 -11.08
C PHE A 155 0.42 6.43 -9.76
N TRP A 156 1.15 6.33 -8.65
CA TRP A 156 0.67 6.74 -7.34
C TRP A 156 0.36 8.24 -7.28
N ASP A 157 1.25 9.08 -7.79
CA ASP A 157 1.05 10.53 -7.81
C ASP A 157 -0.21 10.90 -8.61
N ALA A 158 -0.38 10.29 -9.79
CA ALA A 158 -1.59 10.45 -10.61
C ALA A 158 -2.88 10.00 -9.90
N VAL A 159 -2.83 8.91 -9.12
CA VAL A 159 -3.96 8.40 -8.31
C VAL A 159 -4.31 9.39 -7.20
N THR A 160 -3.32 9.91 -6.47
CA THR A 160 -3.56 10.79 -5.32
C THR A 160 -4.11 12.16 -5.70
N GLU A 161 -3.89 12.61 -6.93
CA GLU A 161 -4.41 13.86 -7.48
C GLU A 161 -5.78 13.71 -8.16
N SER A 162 -6.39 12.52 -8.10
CA SER A 162 -7.65 12.20 -8.78
C SER A 162 -8.87 12.20 -7.86
N THR A 163 -10.05 12.08 -8.46
CA THR A 163 -11.34 11.88 -7.79
C THR A 163 -11.65 10.43 -7.41
N LEU A 164 -10.71 9.50 -7.63
CA LEU A 164 -10.83 8.11 -7.19
C LEU A 164 -10.60 7.99 -5.69
N SER A 165 -11.24 7.00 -5.07
CA SER A 165 -10.77 6.52 -3.76
C SER A 165 -9.54 5.65 -3.95
N TRP A 166 -8.63 5.70 -2.98
CA TRP A 166 -7.35 5.03 -3.10
C TRP A 166 -6.80 4.54 -1.77
N SER A 167 -5.86 3.60 -1.85
CA SER A 167 -5.06 3.15 -0.72
C SER A 167 -3.63 2.83 -1.17
N GLY A 168 -2.67 3.25 -0.36
CA GLY A 168 -1.25 3.03 -0.58
C GLY A 168 -0.68 2.21 0.56
N ILE A 169 -0.38 0.93 0.32
CA ILE A 169 0.06 0.00 1.37
C ILE A 169 1.54 -0.33 1.15
N ARG A 170 2.33 -0.14 2.22
CA ARG A 170 3.79 -0.39 2.24
C ARG A 170 4.56 0.35 1.14
N LEU A 171 4.09 1.51 0.67
CA LEU A 171 4.74 2.28 -0.40
C LEU A 171 6.21 2.64 -0.13
N ARG A 172 6.63 2.73 1.13
CA ARG A 172 8.05 2.87 1.51
C ARG A 172 8.95 1.73 1.00
N ASN A 173 8.37 0.57 0.69
CA ASN A 173 9.08 -0.57 0.16
C ASN A 173 9.20 -0.50 -1.38
N ALA A 174 8.60 0.49 -2.06
CA ALA A 174 8.72 0.71 -3.50
C ALA A 174 10.17 1.09 -3.89
N ILE A 175 10.48 0.97 -5.18
CA ILE A 175 11.72 1.53 -5.74
C ILE A 175 11.69 3.04 -5.45
N PRO A 176 12.84 3.69 -5.16
CA PRO A 176 12.86 5.13 -4.91
C PRO A 176 12.15 5.93 -6.01
N ARG A 177 11.57 7.06 -5.60
CA ARG A 177 11.03 8.05 -6.55
C ARG A 177 12.15 8.45 -7.51
N THR A 178 11.97 8.22 -8.79
CA THR A 178 12.84 8.82 -9.81
C THR A 178 12.65 10.33 -9.70
N ARG A 179 13.71 11.08 -9.41
CA ARG A 179 13.60 12.54 -9.50
C ARG A 179 13.30 12.87 -10.95
N SER A 180 12.22 13.60 -11.20
CA SER A 180 11.99 14.18 -12.53
C SER A 180 13.20 15.02 -12.89
N ALA A 181 13.66 14.95 -14.15
CA ALA A 181 14.80 15.69 -14.66
C ALA A 181 14.55 17.22 -14.78
N THR A 182 13.72 17.78 -13.92
CA THR A 182 13.30 19.19 -13.92
C THR A 182 13.66 19.88 -12.59
N GLU A 183 14.76 19.47 -11.97
CA GLU A 183 15.51 20.34 -11.07
C GLU A 183 16.76 20.78 -11.84
N PRO A 184 16.94 22.09 -12.15
CA PRO A 184 18.21 22.53 -12.69
C PRO A 184 19.28 22.20 -11.65
N ALA A 185 20.35 21.53 -12.08
CA ALA A 185 21.53 21.32 -11.26
C ALA A 185 21.95 22.69 -10.72
N GLN A 186 21.95 22.85 -9.39
CA GLN A 186 22.64 23.99 -8.79
C GLN A 186 24.11 23.85 -9.15
N GLU A 187 24.56 24.69 -10.08
CA GLU A 187 25.99 24.86 -10.36
C GLU A 187 26.71 25.15 -9.03
N PRO A 188 27.85 24.48 -8.77
CA PRO A 188 28.66 24.84 -7.63
C PRO A 188 29.14 26.29 -7.83
N VAL A 189 28.70 27.19 -6.95
CA VAL A 189 29.24 28.55 -6.84
C VAL A 189 30.74 28.42 -6.57
N SER A 190 31.54 28.66 -7.61
CA SER A 190 32.99 28.81 -7.50
C SER A 190 33.28 29.95 -6.53
N ARG A 191 33.94 29.65 -5.41
CA ARG A 191 34.48 30.66 -4.50
C ARG A 191 35.56 31.45 -5.26
N PRO A 192 35.56 32.78 -5.24
CA PRO A 192 36.69 33.54 -5.77
C PRO A 192 37.94 33.23 -4.93
N GLY A 193 39.02 32.87 -5.61
CA GLY A 193 40.32 32.57 -5.03
C GLY A 193 40.85 33.76 -4.24
N ALA A 194 41.27 33.49 -3.02
CA ALA A 194 42.12 34.40 -2.27
C ALA A 194 43.53 34.32 -2.87
N ASP A 195 43.89 35.31 -3.68
CA ASP A 195 45.28 35.58 -3.99
C ASP A 195 45.56 37.06 -3.73
N SER A 196 46.29 37.34 -2.66
CA SER A 196 46.88 38.63 -2.35
C SER A 196 48.08 38.39 -1.45
N THR A 197 49.23 38.24 -2.09
CA THR A 197 50.57 38.17 -1.52
C THR A 197 50.88 39.43 -0.66
N PRO A 198 51.54 39.33 0.50
CA PRO A 198 51.90 40.50 1.30
C PRO A 198 53.23 41.10 0.81
N PRO A 199 53.39 42.44 0.74
CA PRO A 199 54.72 43.02 0.57
C PRO A 199 55.45 43.08 1.91
N ARG A 200 56.72 42.70 1.85
CA ARG A 200 57.74 42.80 2.91
C ARG A 200 57.94 44.25 3.33
N GLY A 201 58.17 44.44 4.62
CA GLY A 201 58.43 45.75 5.22
C GLY A 201 59.78 46.35 4.88
N THR A 202 59.91 47.62 5.25
CA THR A 202 61.16 48.32 5.56
C THR A 202 60.84 49.39 6.60
N ASP A 203 61.38 49.20 7.80
CA ASP A 203 61.74 50.24 8.78
C ASP A 203 63.01 50.98 8.26
N PRO A 204 63.38 52.18 8.75
CA PRO A 204 63.23 52.66 10.14
C PRO A 204 62.48 53.98 10.34
#